data_AF-A0AAW0KX89-F1
#
_entry.id   AF-A0AAW0KX89-F1
#
_cell.length_a   1.000
_cell.length_b   1.000
_cell.length_c   1.000
_cell.angle_alpha   90.00
_cell.angle_beta   90.00
_cell.angle_gamma   90.00
#
_symmetry.space_group_name_H-M   'P 1'
#
loop_
_entity.id
_entity.type
_entity.pdbx_description
1 polymer ?
#
loop_
_entity_poly.entity_id
_entity_poly.type
_entity_poly.pdbx_seq_one_letter_code
_entity_poly.pdbx_strand_id
1 'polypeptide(L)'
;MVSLKLQKRLASSVLKCGKGKVWLDPNEVSEISMANSRQNIRKLVKDGFIIRKPTKIHSRSRARRMKVAKRKGRHSGYGKRKGTREARLPTKVLWMRRMRV
;
A
#
# COMPACT_ATOMS: atom_id res chain seq x y z
N MET A 1 -12.49 29.92 -13.48
CA MET A 1 -11.65 28.95 -12.72
C MET A 1 -11.60 27.64 -13.49
N VAL A 2 -10.42 27.08 -13.76
CA VAL A 2 -10.27 25.86 -14.56
C VAL A 2 -10.64 24.62 -13.74
N SER A 3 -11.45 23.71 -14.28
CA SER A 3 -11.91 22.50 -13.59
C SER A 3 -11.19 21.25 -14.12
N LEU A 4 -10.27 20.69 -13.34
CA LEU A 4 -9.51 19.47 -13.69
C LEU A 4 -10.13 18.17 -13.13
N LYS A 5 -11.41 18.20 -12.73
CA LYS A 5 -12.09 17.06 -12.08
C LYS A 5 -12.20 15.84 -13.02
N LEU A 6 -12.48 16.09 -14.30
CA LEU A 6 -12.59 15.05 -15.32
C LEU A 6 -11.23 14.39 -15.58
N GLN A 7 -10.21 15.20 -15.83
CA GLN A 7 -8.84 14.81 -16.15
C GLN A 7 -8.27 13.96 -15.01
N LYS A 8 -8.47 14.37 -13.76
CA LYS A 8 -8.02 13.61 -12.59
C LYS A 8 -8.71 12.26 -12.47
N ARG A 9 -9.99 12.14 -12.86
CA ARG A 9 -10.74 10.88 -12.91
C ARG A 9 -10.25 9.98 -14.06
N LEU A 10 -10.05 10.54 -15.25
CA LEU A 10 -9.58 9.81 -16.43
C LEU A 10 -8.15 9.29 -16.23
N ALA A 11 -7.25 10.14 -15.74
CA ALA A 11 -5.86 9.79 -15.42
C ALA A 11 -5.78 8.67 -14.37
N SER A 12 -6.62 8.74 -13.33
CA SER A 12 -6.72 7.69 -12.32
C SER A 12 -7.11 6.32 -12.92
N SER A 13 -8.06 6.31 -13.86
CA SER A 13 -8.47 5.09 -14.58
C SER A 13 -7.38 4.57 -15.51
N VAL A 14 -6.68 5.46 -16.23
CA VAL A 14 -5.59 5.10 -17.15
C VAL A 14 -4.37 4.54 -16.40
N LEU A 15 -3.98 5.17 -15.29
CA LEU A 15 -2.81 4.78 -14.47
C LEU A 15 -3.10 3.65 -13.47
N LYS A 16 -4.35 3.15 -13.43
CA LYS A 16 -4.83 2.13 -12.48
C LYS A 16 -4.49 2.49 -11.02
N CYS A 17 -4.69 3.74 -10.64
CA CYS A 17 -4.40 4.25 -9.29
C CYS A 17 -5.52 5.16 -8.78
N GLY A 18 -5.57 5.45 -7.49
CA GLY A 18 -6.54 6.40 -6.93
C GLY A 18 -6.25 7.86 -7.32
N LYS A 19 -7.28 8.72 -7.31
CA LYS A 19 -7.17 10.16 -7.62
C LYS A 19 -6.11 10.90 -6.81
N GLY A 20 -5.84 10.47 -5.56
CA GLY A 20 -4.80 11.06 -4.70
C GLY A 20 -3.36 10.76 -5.15
N LYS A 21 -3.17 9.76 -6.02
CA LYS A 21 -1.88 9.39 -6.60
C LYS A 21 -1.60 10.05 -7.95
N VAL A 22 -2.60 10.66 -8.57
CA VAL A 22 -2.40 11.46 -9.78
C VAL A 22 -1.82 12.82 -9.37
N TRP A 23 -0.67 13.15 -9.93
CA TRP A 23 -0.11 14.50 -9.95
C TRP A 23 -0.36 15.10 -11.34
N LEU A 24 -0.73 16.38 -11.36
CA LEU A 24 -0.98 17.18 -12.56
C LEU A 24 -0.04 18.37 -12.46
N ASP A 25 0.64 18.70 -13.55
CA ASP A 25 1.53 19.85 -13.60
C ASP A 25 0.76 21.17 -13.36
N PRO A 26 1.15 22.00 -12.38
CA PRO A 26 0.52 23.28 -12.14
C PRO A 26 0.85 24.34 -13.20
N ASN A 27 1.92 24.16 -13.99
CA ASN A 27 2.31 25.13 -15.04
C ASN A 27 1.50 24.89 -16.32
N GLU A 28 1.19 23.63 -16.64
CA GLU A 28 0.49 23.22 -17.86
C GLU A 28 -1.02 22.99 -17.67
N VAL A 29 -1.66 23.82 -16.82
CA VAL A 29 -3.08 23.66 -16.49
C VAL A 29 -3.99 23.85 -17.71
N SER A 30 -3.62 24.72 -18.64
CA SER A 30 -4.38 24.96 -19.88
C SER A 30 -4.39 23.72 -20.77
N GLU A 31 -3.21 23.17 -21.05
CA GLU A 31 -3.02 21.98 -21.90
C GLU A 31 -3.72 20.75 -21.31
N ILE A 32 -3.58 20.54 -19.99
CA ILE A 32 -4.25 19.45 -19.29
C ILE A 32 -5.77 19.63 -19.36
N SER A 33 -6.28 20.86 -19.22
CA SER A 33 -7.73 21.12 -19.28
C SER A 33 -8.33 20.79 -20.64
N MET A 34 -7.59 20.93 -21.74
CA MET A 34 -8.06 20.59 -23.09
C MET A 34 -8.16 19.07 -23.34
N ALA A 35 -7.54 18.23 -22.50
CA ALA A 35 -7.56 16.79 -22.65
C ALA A 35 -8.88 16.14 -22.13
N ASN A 36 -9.84 15.98 -23.04
CA ASN A 36 -11.17 15.42 -22.73
C ASN A 36 -11.29 13.89 -22.92
N SER A 37 -10.34 13.25 -23.63
CA SER A 37 -10.36 11.81 -23.94
C SER A 37 -9.30 11.03 -23.15
N ARG A 38 -9.52 9.73 -22.96
CA ARG A 38 -8.50 8.85 -22.35
C ARG A 38 -7.23 8.74 -23.19
N GLN A 39 -7.34 8.89 -24.51
CA GLN A 39 -6.19 8.84 -25.41
C GLN A 39 -5.28 10.06 -25.23
N ASN A 40 -5.87 11.27 -25.11
CA ASN A 40 -5.10 12.50 -24.85
C ASN A 40 -4.44 12.43 -23.47
N ILE A 41 -5.14 11.91 -22.46
CA ILE A 41 -4.54 11.69 -21.13
C ILE A 41 -3.36 10.70 -21.18
N ARG A 42 -3.40 9.66 -22.02
CA ARG A 42 -2.25 8.75 -22.19
C ARG A 42 -1.05 9.47 -22.80
N LYS A 43 -1.28 10.41 -23.73
CA LYS A 43 -0.22 11.26 -24.31
C LYS A 43 0.41 12.12 -23.21
N LEU A 44 -0.39 12.85 -22.44
CA LEU A 44 0.11 13.68 -21.31
C LEU A 44 0.82 12.88 -20.22
N VAL A 45 0.44 11.62 -19.99
CA VAL A 45 1.18 10.71 -19.10
C VAL A 45 2.54 10.32 -19.68
N LYS A 46 2.62 10.10 -20.99
CA LYS A 46 3.87 9.77 -21.68
C LYS A 46 4.83 10.96 -21.72
N ASP A 47 4.28 12.16 -21.92
CA ASP A 47 5.02 13.42 -21.98
C ASP A 47 5.46 13.90 -20.58
N GLY A 48 4.89 13.36 -19.50
CA GLY A 48 5.30 13.62 -18.12
C GLY A 48 4.51 14.70 -17.39
N PHE A 49 3.54 15.35 -18.03
CA PHE A 49 2.66 16.34 -17.39
C PHE A 49 1.68 15.72 -16.38
N ILE A 50 1.43 14.41 -16.49
CA ILE A 50 0.61 13.63 -15.54
C ILE A 50 1.43 12.47 -15.01
N ILE A 51 1.70 12.47 -13.70
CA ILE A 51 2.58 11.49 -13.05
C ILE A 51 1.83 10.70 -11.99
N ARG A 52 2.14 9.41 -11.87
CA ARG A 52 1.73 8.60 -10.72
C ARG A 52 2.69 8.80 -9.55
N LYS A 53 2.27 9.54 -8.53
CA LYS A 53 3.02 9.70 -7.28
C LYS A 53 3.28 8.34 -6.62
N PRO A 54 4.46 8.13 -6.00
CA PRO A 54 4.74 6.93 -5.25
C PRO A 54 3.80 6.78 -4.03
N THR A 55 3.67 5.56 -3.54
CA THR A 55 2.96 5.28 -2.29
C THR A 55 3.73 5.84 -1.09
N LYS A 56 3.01 6.27 -0.04
CA LYS A 56 3.68 6.67 1.21
C LYS A 56 4.29 5.41 1.80
N ILE A 57 5.59 5.42 2.04
CA ILE A 57 6.31 4.23 2.48
C ILE A 57 5.97 3.94 3.94
N HIS A 58 5.52 2.72 4.21
CA HIS A 58 5.43 2.17 5.57
C HIS A 58 6.56 1.16 5.78
N SER A 59 7.62 1.60 6.48
CA SER A 59 8.80 0.74 6.69
C SER A 59 8.47 -0.48 7.55
N ARG A 60 8.98 -1.64 7.12
CA ARG A 60 8.87 -2.93 7.86
C ARG A 60 10.11 -3.26 8.71
N SER A 61 11.11 -2.37 8.76
CA SER A 61 12.39 -2.64 9.45
C SER A 61 12.19 -3.00 10.93
N ARG A 62 11.41 -2.21 11.67
CA ARG A 62 11.11 -2.45 13.09
C ARG A 62 10.35 -3.76 13.31
N ALA A 63 9.33 -4.02 12.50
CA ALA A 63 8.55 -5.26 12.58
C ALA A 63 9.43 -6.50 12.29
N ARG A 64 10.31 -6.43 11.29
CA ARG A 64 11.27 -7.51 10.96
C ARG A 64 12.27 -7.72 12.09
N ARG A 65 12.87 -6.64 12.62
CA ARG A 65 13.78 -6.70 13.78
C ARG A 65 13.13 -7.41 14.96
N MET A 66 11.87 -7.06 15.27
CA MET A 66 11.14 -7.72 16.35
C MET A 66 10.85 -9.19 16.07
N LYS A 67 10.48 -9.55 14.83
CA LYS A 67 10.26 -10.95 14.44
C LYS A 67 11.53 -11.80 14.62
N VAL A 68 12.69 -11.25 14.22
CA VAL A 68 13.98 -11.93 14.40
C VAL A 68 14.32 -12.09 15.89
N ALA A 69 14.14 -11.05 16.70
CA ALA A 69 14.37 -11.14 18.14
C ALA A 69 13.46 -12.17 18.83
N LYS A 70 12.15 -12.21 18.47
CA LYS A 70 11.22 -13.23 18.96
C LYS A 70 11.60 -14.65 18.55
N ARG A 71 12.10 -14.84 17.33
CA ARG A 71 12.61 -16.14 16.86
C ARG A 71 13.83 -16.61 17.67
N LYS A 72 14.68 -15.68 18.12
CA LYS A 72 15.78 -15.95 19.06
C LYS A 72 15.33 -16.15 20.52
N GLY A 73 14.02 -16.25 20.79
CA GLY A 73 13.47 -16.47 22.13
C GLY A 73 13.24 -15.20 22.97
N ARG A 74 13.59 -14.00 22.47
CA ARG A 74 13.41 -12.75 23.20
C ARG A 74 11.93 -12.31 23.23
N HIS A 75 11.54 -11.51 24.22
CA HIS A 75 10.19 -10.93 24.35
C HIS A 75 9.03 -11.96 24.48
N SER A 76 9.31 -13.15 25.03
CA SER A 76 8.34 -14.26 25.19
C SER A 76 8.00 -14.59 26.65
N GLY A 77 8.50 -13.81 27.62
CA GLY A 77 8.22 -13.98 29.05
C GLY A 77 6.76 -13.69 29.44
N TYR A 78 6.36 -14.12 30.65
CA TYR A 78 4.97 -14.09 31.13
C TYR A 78 4.31 -12.71 31.01
N GLY A 79 5.00 -11.62 31.37
CA GLY A 79 4.45 -10.25 31.30
C GLY A 79 4.16 -9.71 29.89
N LYS A 80 4.61 -10.38 28.83
CA LYS A 80 4.26 -10.04 27.43
C LYS A 80 3.25 -11.01 26.81
N ARG A 81 2.84 -12.04 27.55
CA ARG A 81 1.83 -12.99 27.08
C ARG A 81 0.45 -12.36 27.26
N LYS A 82 -0.31 -12.34 26.18
CA LYS A 82 -1.74 -12.02 26.17
C LYS A 82 -2.50 -13.23 25.64
N GLY A 83 -3.73 -13.42 26.12
CA GLY A 83 -4.54 -14.62 25.86
C GLY A 83 -4.14 -15.83 26.69
N THR A 84 -5.04 -16.82 26.78
CA THR A 84 -4.81 -18.07 27.50
C THR A 84 -3.77 -18.95 26.79
N ARG A 85 -3.23 -19.97 27.50
CA ARG A 85 -2.30 -20.95 26.89
C ARG A 85 -2.93 -21.61 25.67
N GLU A 86 -4.18 -22.05 25.79
CA GLU A 86 -4.91 -22.71 24.72
C GLU A 86 -5.17 -21.78 23.52
N ALA A 87 -5.41 -20.49 23.73
CA ALA A 87 -5.59 -19.53 22.63
C ALA A 87 -4.31 -19.28 21.83
N ARG A 88 -3.14 -19.37 22.47
CA ARG A 88 -1.84 -19.10 21.83
C ARG A 88 -1.33 -20.29 21.01
N LEU A 89 -1.50 -21.49 21.55
CA LEU A 89 -1.17 -22.76 20.88
C LEU A 89 -2.00 -23.88 21.52
N PRO A 90 -3.11 -24.31 20.87
CA PRO A 90 -4.00 -25.30 21.45
C PRO A 90 -3.31 -26.64 21.69
N THR A 91 -3.54 -27.22 22.87
CA THR A 91 -3.03 -28.54 23.26
C THR A 91 -3.47 -29.65 22.30
N LYS A 92 -4.71 -29.60 21.79
CA LYS A 92 -5.20 -30.54 20.77
C LYS A 92 -4.35 -30.53 19.49
N VAL A 93 -3.91 -29.34 19.04
CA VAL A 93 -3.05 -29.21 17.85
C VAL A 93 -1.67 -29.79 18.12
N LEU A 94 -1.11 -29.57 19.32
CA LEU A 94 0.16 -30.18 19.72
C LEU A 94 0.08 -31.71 19.78
N TRP A 95 -1.01 -32.26 20.31
CA TRP A 95 -1.25 -33.70 20.38
C TRP A 95 -1.33 -34.33 18.97
N MET A 96 -2.13 -33.73 18.08
CA MET A 96 -2.22 -34.20 16.68
C MET A 96 -0.86 -34.13 15.96
N ARG A 97 -0.07 -33.07 16.17
CA ARG A 97 1.28 -32.96 15.58
C ARG A 97 2.22 -34.04 16.11
N ARG A 98 2.13 -34.38 17.40
CA ARG A 98 2.96 -35.43 18.00
C ARG A 98 2.65 -36.82 17.44
N MET A 99 1.38 -37.13 17.17
CA MET A 99 0.98 -38.44 16.63
C MET A 99 1.30 -38.61 15.13
N ARG A 100 1.47 -37.50 14.40
CA ARG A 100 1.67 -37.48 12.94
C ARG A 100 3.12 -37.30 12.50
N VAL A 101 4.03 -37.07 13.44
CA VAL A 101 5.49 -37.04 13.22
C VAL A 101 6.02 -38.41 13.59
#